data_AF-A0A183HWI3-F1
#
_entry.id   AF-A0A183HWI3-F1
#
_cell.length_a   1.000
_cell.length_b   1.000
_cell.length_c   1.000
_cell.angle_alpha   90.00
_cell.angle_beta   90.00
_cell.angle_gamma   90.00
#
_symmetry.space_group_name_H-M   'P 1'
#
loop_
_entity.id
_entity.type
_entity.pdbx_description
1 polymer ?
#
loop_
_entity_poly.entity_id
_entity_poly.type
_entity_poly.pdbx_seq_one_letter_code
_entity_poly.pdbx_strand_id
1 'polypeptide(L)'
;MLKSAAEKGYLDAGKERKVKGPSLKHLESKRFSQIETSRYDIEEKYTKKLERMGTTGTGPVRPFPEKVDYKPDIRITYVDERGKEMESKDAFRVLSWKFHGKGPGKKQIEKRQAKQEKKELMKKMNSMDTPLGTLNKQLKKQEAMQTPYIILSGSGRDTGFVCFLME
;
A
#
# COMPACT_ATOMS: atom_id res chain seq x y z
N MET A 1 -1.75 -29.28 -0.03
CA MET A 1 -0.90 -28.07 0.04
C MET A 1 -1.68 -26.82 -0.37
N LEU A 2 -2.11 -26.69 -1.64
CA LEU A 2 -2.82 -25.50 -2.13
C LEU A 2 -4.14 -25.22 -1.41
N LYS A 3 -4.97 -26.25 -1.20
CA LYS A 3 -6.25 -26.15 -0.45
C LYS A 3 -6.04 -25.60 0.96
N SER A 4 -5.06 -26.14 1.68
CA SER A 4 -4.72 -25.67 3.03
C SER A 4 -4.14 -24.26 3.07
N ALA A 5 -3.40 -23.84 2.04
CA ALA A 5 -2.93 -22.45 1.91
C ALA A 5 -4.08 -21.47 1.66
N ALA A 6 -5.09 -21.91 0.90
CA ALA A 6 -6.34 -21.16 0.71
C ALA A 6 -7.14 -21.04 2.01
N GLU A 7 -7.33 -22.15 2.73
CA GLU A 7 -8.04 -22.19 4.03
C GLU A 7 -7.34 -21.32 5.08
N LYS A 8 -6.00 -21.27 5.06
CA LYS A 8 -5.21 -20.41 5.96
C LYS A 8 -5.08 -18.96 5.47
N GLY A 9 -5.63 -18.61 4.30
CA GLY A 9 -5.64 -17.24 3.78
C GLY A 9 -4.29 -16.72 3.28
N TYR A 10 -3.35 -17.59 2.91
CA TYR A 10 -2.05 -17.19 2.35
C TYR A 10 -2.11 -16.85 0.85
N LEU A 11 -3.21 -17.19 0.17
CA LEU A 11 -3.44 -16.80 -1.22
C LEU A 11 -4.07 -15.42 -1.27
N ASP A 12 -3.39 -14.46 -1.90
CA ASP A 12 -3.96 -13.15 -2.19
C ASP A 12 -4.89 -13.28 -3.40
N ALA A 13 -6.17 -13.57 -3.14
CA ALA A 13 -7.21 -13.43 -4.15
C ALA A 13 -7.34 -11.92 -4.41
N GLY A 14 -6.63 -11.44 -5.43
CA GLY A 14 -6.45 -10.02 -5.77
C GLY A 14 -7.67 -9.20 -5.38
N LYS A 15 -7.53 -8.41 -4.30
CA LYS A 15 -8.60 -7.56 -3.81
C LYS A 15 -8.86 -6.47 -4.86
N GLU A 16 -9.77 -6.76 -5.78
CA GLU A 16 -10.58 -5.76 -6.47
C GLU A 16 -11.02 -4.76 -5.39
N ARG A 17 -10.46 -3.54 -5.43
CA ARG A 17 -10.84 -2.48 -4.50
C ARG A 17 -12.30 -2.15 -4.82
N LYS A 18 -13.23 -2.85 -4.18
CA LYS A 18 -14.64 -2.50 -4.20
C LYS A 18 -14.74 -1.17 -3.50
N VAL A 19 -14.80 -0.08 -4.26
CA VAL A 19 -15.13 1.25 -3.75
C VAL A 19 -16.56 1.15 -3.24
N LYS A 20 -16.73 0.77 -1.97
CA LYS A 20 -18.03 0.74 -1.29
C LYS A 20 -18.40 2.16 -0.86
N GLY A 21 -18.49 3.07 -1.83
CA GLY A 21 -19.07 4.39 -1.67
C GLY A 21 -20.40 4.48 -2.42
N PRO A 22 -21.38 5.26 -1.94
CA PRO A 22 -22.55 5.56 -2.76
C PRO A 22 -22.08 6.24 -4.06
N SER A 23 -22.49 5.74 -5.21
CA SER A 23 -22.17 6.38 -6.49
C SER A 23 -22.83 7.76 -6.53
N LEU A 24 -22.05 8.85 -6.65
CA LEU A 24 -22.57 10.23 -6.76
C LEU A 24 -23.20 10.49 -8.15
N LYS A 25 -24.19 9.70 -8.53
CA LYS A 25 -24.95 9.85 -9.79
C LYS A 25 -25.67 11.20 -9.87
N HIS A 26 -25.98 11.80 -8.72
CA HIS A 26 -26.60 13.12 -8.63
C HIS A 26 -25.62 14.27 -8.92
N LEU A 27 -24.31 14.02 -8.94
CA LEU A 27 -23.28 15.01 -9.25
C LEU A 27 -22.83 14.94 -10.72
N GLU A 28 -23.32 13.96 -11.48
CA GLU A 28 -23.06 13.85 -12.91
C GLU A 28 -23.74 15.03 -13.64
N SER A 29 -22.96 15.74 -14.46
CA SER A 29 -23.47 16.88 -15.22
C SER A 29 -24.49 16.40 -16.25
N LYS A 30 -25.76 16.76 -16.04
CA LYS A 30 -26.86 16.44 -16.98
C LYS A 30 -26.84 17.33 -18.24
N ARG A 31 -25.99 18.36 -18.27
CA ARG A 31 -25.86 19.29 -19.39
C ARG A 31 -24.40 19.34 -19.82
N PHE A 32 -24.04 18.44 -20.72
CA PHE A 32 -22.83 18.60 -21.50
C PHE A 32 -23.16 19.55 -22.65
N SER A 33 -22.42 20.65 -22.77
CA SER A 33 -22.39 21.41 -24.02
C SER A 33 -21.77 20.50 -25.07
N GLN A 34 -22.57 19.94 -25.96
CA GLN A 34 -22.06 19.34 -27.19
C GLN A 34 -21.40 20.47 -27.98
N ILE A 35 -20.07 20.54 -27.91
CA ILE A 35 -19.31 21.40 -28.80
C ILE A 35 -19.38 20.74 -30.17
N GLU A 36 -20.18 21.30 -31.07
CA GLU A 36 -20.20 20.91 -32.47
C GLU A 36 -18.79 21.04 -33.04
N THR A 37 -18.15 19.89 -33.28
CA THR A 37 -16.79 19.80 -33.82
C THR A 37 -16.74 20.18 -35.31
N SER A 38 -17.88 20.52 -35.91
CA SER A 38 -18.03 20.75 -37.36
C SER A 38 -18.01 22.23 -37.77
N ARG A 39 -17.61 23.15 -36.88
CA ARG A 39 -17.26 24.51 -37.30
C ARG A 39 -15.78 24.52 -37.63
N TYR A 40 -15.49 24.33 -38.92
CA TYR A 40 -14.16 24.39 -39.53
C TYR A 40 -13.21 25.35 -38.81
N ASP A 41 -12.34 24.78 -37.98
CA ASP A 41 -11.32 25.52 -37.27
C ASP A 41 -10.24 25.90 -38.29
N ILE A 42 -10.00 27.19 -38.45
CA ILE A 42 -9.12 27.74 -39.49
C ILE A 42 -7.68 27.22 -39.27
N GLU A 43 -7.38 26.80 -38.04
CA GLU A 43 -6.14 26.15 -37.60
C GLU A 43 -5.94 24.73 -38.17
N GLU A 44 -7.00 23.99 -38.53
CA GLU A 44 -6.88 22.62 -39.07
C GLU A 44 -6.27 22.62 -40.48
N LYS A 45 -6.58 23.62 -41.31
CA LYS A 45 -5.93 23.77 -42.62
C LYS A 45 -4.46 24.16 -42.49
N TYR A 46 -4.11 24.95 -41.46
CA TYR A 46 -2.74 25.38 -41.23
C TYR A 46 -1.88 24.22 -40.72
N THR A 47 -2.36 23.47 -39.73
CA THR A 47 -1.71 22.27 -39.19
C THR A 47 -1.48 21.21 -40.27
N LYS A 48 -2.48 20.93 -41.11
CA LYS A 48 -2.37 19.94 -42.20
C LYS A 48 -1.41 20.37 -43.32
N LYS A 49 -1.28 21.68 -43.57
CA LYS A 49 -0.28 22.23 -44.51
C LYS A 49 1.13 22.16 -43.93
N LEU A 50 1.28 22.36 -42.63
CA LEU A 50 2.55 22.26 -41.88
C LEU A 50 3.05 20.80 -41.81
N GLU A 51 2.15 19.86 -41.54
CA GLU A 51 2.38 18.40 -41.61
C GLU A 51 2.87 17.97 -43.00
N ARG A 52 2.24 18.48 -44.07
CA ARG A 52 2.61 18.18 -45.46
C ARG A 52 3.93 18.83 -45.89
N MET A 53 4.32 19.95 -45.28
CA MET A 53 5.59 20.62 -45.55
C MET A 53 6.76 20.04 -44.74
N GLY A 54 6.52 19.19 -43.74
CA GLY A 54 7.57 18.60 -42.90
C GLY A 54 8.37 19.61 -42.07
N THR A 55 7.94 20.88 -42.02
CA THR A 55 8.68 21.97 -41.36
C THR A 55 8.40 22.07 -39.86
N THR A 56 7.31 21.48 -39.38
CA THR A 56 7.14 21.16 -37.96
C THR A 56 7.55 19.73 -37.73
N GLY A 57 8.86 19.54 -37.60
CA GLY A 57 9.39 18.35 -36.98
C GLY A 57 8.76 18.17 -35.61
N THR A 58 7.79 17.25 -35.54
CA THR A 58 7.60 16.34 -34.40
C THR A 58 7.46 17.07 -33.05
N GLY A 59 6.22 17.41 -32.70
CA GLY A 59 5.88 17.70 -31.31
C GLY A 59 6.11 16.48 -30.40
N PRO A 60 6.13 16.66 -29.07
CA PRO A 60 6.45 15.61 -28.08
C PRO A 60 5.58 14.36 -28.13
N VAL A 61 4.39 14.45 -28.72
CA VAL A 61 3.43 13.34 -28.81
C VAL A 61 3.42 12.81 -30.25
N ARG A 62 4.25 11.81 -30.52
CA ARG A 62 4.12 10.99 -31.74
C ARG A 62 3.10 9.89 -31.48
N PRO A 63 2.04 9.74 -32.32
CA PRO A 63 1.25 8.51 -32.28
C PRO A 63 2.16 7.34 -32.69
N PHE A 64 2.06 6.21 -31.98
CA PHE A 64 2.80 4.97 -32.28
C PHE A 64 1.88 3.99 -33.03
N PRO A 65 1.72 4.12 -34.37
CA PRO A 65 0.83 3.25 -35.16
C PRO A 65 1.30 1.79 -35.23
N GLU A 66 2.54 1.50 -34.85
CA GLU A 66 3.09 0.13 -34.81
C GLU A 66 2.63 -0.68 -33.58
N LYS A 67 2.08 -0.01 -32.55
CA LYS A 67 1.71 -0.63 -31.26
C LYS A 67 0.23 -0.50 -30.97
N VAL A 68 -0.62 -0.75 -31.97
CA VAL A 68 -2.08 -0.63 -31.83
C VAL A 68 -2.65 -1.62 -30.80
N ASP A 69 -2.04 -2.82 -30.69
CA ASP A 69 -2.49 -3.88 -29.79
C ASP A 69 -1.65 -4.03 -28.50
N TYR A 70 -0.72 -3.11 -28.24
CA TYR A 70 0.16 -3.19 -27.08
C TYR A 70 -0.56 -2.71 -25.80
N LYS A 71 -0.90 -3.66 -24.92
CA LYS A 71 -1.52 -3.40 -23.61
C LYS A 71 -0.55 -3.72 -22.48
N PRO A 72 0.35 -2.79 -22.09
CA PRO A 72 1.25 -3.01 -20.97
C PRO A 72 0.47 -3.02 -19.65
N ASP A 73 0.67 -4.06 -18.84
CA ASP A 73 0.26 -4.04 -17.41
C ASP A 73 1.31 -3.24 -16.62
N ILE A 74 1.11 -1.92 -16.52
CA ILE A 74 2.03 -1.02 -15.83
C ILE A 74 1.73 -1.04 -14.34
N ARG A 75 2.64 -1.60 -13.54
CA ARG A 75 2.58 -1.56 -12.07
C ARG A 75 3.65 -0.63 -11.53
N ILE A 76 3.22 0.43 -10.86
CA ILE A 76 4.12 1.38 -10.20
C ILE A 76 4.33 0.91 -8.76
N THR A 77 5.50 0.34 -8.49
CA THR A 77 5.92 -0.06 -7.14
C THR A 77 7.08 0.82 -6.68
N TYR A 78 7.13 1.09 -5.39
CA TYR A 78 8.22 1.83 -4.76
C TYR A 78 9.02 0.87 -3.89
N VAL A 79 10.33 0.85 -4.07
CA VAL A 79 11.22 -0.09 -3.38
C VAL A 79 12.21 0.68 -2.52
N ASP A 80 12.41 0.21 -1.28
CA ASP A 80 13.41 0.76 -0.35
C ASP A 80 14.81 0.23 -0.66
N GLU A 81 15.86 0.79 -0.04
CA GLU A 81 17.27 0.36 -0.22
C GLU A 81 17.48 -1.14 0.10
N ARG A 82 16.61 -1.70 0.94
CA ARG A 82 16.61 -3.10 1.36
C ARG A 82 15.82 -4.03 0.42
N GLY A 83 15.41 -3.54 -0.75
CA GLY A 83 14.66 -4.34 -1.75
C GLY A 83 13.20 -4.60 -1.38
N LYS A 84 12.66 -3.92 -0.36
CA LYS A 84 11.30 -4.12 0.14
C LYS A 84 10.33 -3.13 -0.52
N GLU A 85 9.18 -3.63 -0.95
CA GLU A 85 8.07 -2.78 -1.40
C GLU A 85 7.61 -1.86 -0.27
N MET A 86 7.68 -0.56 -0.53
CA MET A 86 7.34 0.50 0.39
C MET A 86 5.84 0.80 0.30
N GLU A 87 5.23 1.11 1.45
CA GLU A 87 3.88 1.63 1.49
C GLU A 87 3.82 2.98 0.77
N SER A 88 2.74 3.25 0.04
CA SER A 88 2.57 4.50 -0.73
C SER A 88 2.81 5.77 0.11
N LYS A 89 2.43 5.74 1.39
CA LYS A 89 2.68 6.84 2.34
C LYS A 89 4.16 7.06 2.63
N ASP A 90 4.90 5.98 2.85
CA ASP A 90 6.33 6.07 3.12
C ASP A 90 7.09 6.44 1.83
N ALA A 91 6.64 5.92 0.68
CA ALA A 91 7.21 6.25 -0.64
C ALA A 91 7.08 7.75 -0.95
N PHE A 92 5.88 8.32 -0.78
CA PHE A 92 5.67 9.76 -0.93
C PHE A 92 6.62 10.57 -0.05
N ARG A 93 6.79 10.16 1.21
CA ARG A 93 7.66 10.88 2.15
C ARG A 93 9.13 10.84 1.72
N VAL A 94 9.63 9.71 1.24
CA VAL A 94 11.00 9.60 0.70
C VAL A 94 11.16 10.46 -0.54
N LEU A 95 10.18 10.46 -1.44
CA LEU A 95 10.18 11.33 -2.62
C LEU A 95 10.17 12.81 -2.22
N SER A 96 9.35 13.21 -1.25
CA SER A 96 9.32 14.58 -0.75
C SER A 96 10.66 15.01 -0.14
N TRP A 97 11.32 14.13 0.62
CA TRP A 97 12.64 14.45 1.18
C TRP A 97 13.71 14.58 0.11
N LYS A 98 13.69 13.70 -0.91
CA LYS A 98 14.58 13.81 -2.07
C LYS A 98 14.31 15.08 -2.87
N PHE A 99 13.04 15.46 -3.02
CA PHE A 99 12.62 16.65 -3.74
C PHE A 99 13.01 17.94 -3.00
N HIS A 100 12.73 18.04 -1.71
CA HIS A 100 13.01 19.25 -0.92
C HIS A 100 14.43 19.30 -0.34
N GLY A 101 15.20 18.22 -0.39
CA GLY A 101 16.53 18.10 0.23
C GLY A 101 16.53 18.13 1.77
N LYS A 102 15.36 18.22 2.42
CA LYS A 102 15.21 18.28 3.88
C LYS A 102 14.79 16.92 4.42
N GLY A 103 15.76 16.19 4.95
CA GLY A 103 15.54 14.89 5.57
C GLY A 103 15.03 14.96 7.01
N PRO A 104 14.59 13.82 7.56
CA PRO A 104 14.29 13.69 8.99
C PRO A 104 15.56 13.81 9.83
N GLY A 105 15.44 14.29 11.07
CA GLY A 105 16.55 14.28 12.03
C GLY A 105 16.90 12.87 12.53
N LYS A 106 18.13 12.70 13.04
CA LYS A 106 18.70 11.42 13.50
C LYS A 106 17.76 10.59 14.40
N LYS A 107 17.22 11.19 15.47
CA LYS A 107 16.29 10.52 16.40
C LYS A 107 15.03 9.99 15.72
N GLN A 108 14.54 10.65 14.67
CA GLN A 108 13.38 10.18 13.91
C GLN A 108 13.72 9.00 13.00
N ILE A 109 14.94 9.00 12.44
CA ILE A 109 15.47 7.88 11.64
C ILE A 109 15.58 6.64 12.53
N GLU A 110 16.26 6.76 13.68
CA GLU A 110 16.43 5.67 14.65
C GLU A 110 15.09 5.10 15.12
N LYS A 111 14.14 5.96 15.50
CA LYS A 111 12.79 5.52 15.91
C LYS A 111 12.07 4.78 14.77
N ARG A 112 12.27 5.18 13.51
CA ARG A 112 11.64 4.53 12.37
C ARG A 112 12.28 3.19 12.06
N GLN A 113 13.61 3.11 12.10
CA GLN A 113 14.36 1.86 11.95
C GLN A 113 13.95 0.85 13.03
N ALA A 114 13.93 1.26 14.30
CA ALA A 114 13.47 0.40 15.40
C ALA A 114 12.01 -0.08 15.21
N LYS A 115 11.12 0.75 14.66
CA LYS A 115 9.74 0.34 14.34
C LYS A 115 9.71 -0.69 13.19
N GLN A 116 10.56 -0.55 12.19
CA GLN A 116 10.66 -1.50 11.08
C GLN A 116 11.22 -2.84 11.55
N GLU A 117 12.31 -2.82 12.33
CA GLU A 117 12.92 -4.01 12.93
C GLU A 117 11.94 -4.74 13.84
N LYS A 118 11.21 -4.03 14.70
CA LYS A 118 10.16 -4.63 15.53
C LYS A 118 9.08 -5.30 14.69
N LYS A 119 8.65 -4.67 13.59
CA LYS A 119 7.67 -5.27 12.67
C LYS A 119 8.23 -6.51 11.98
N GLU A 120 9.50 -6.49 11.57
CA GLU A 120 10.16 -7.63 10.92
C GLU A 120 10.34 -8.79 11.90
N LEU A 121 10.76 -8.50 13.12
CA LEU A 121 10.83 -9.49 14.18
C LEU A 121 9.45 -10.12 14.43
N MET A 122 8.42 -9.30 14.64
CA MET A 122 7.05 -9.78 14.84
C MET A 122 6.54 -10.65 13.69
N LYS A 123 6.93 -10.37 12.44
CA LYS A 123 6.55 -11.19 11.28
C LYS A 123 7.30 -12.53 11.21
N LYS A 124 8.56 -12.56 11.65
CA LYS A 124 9.38 -13.78 11.65
C LYS A 124 8.98 -14.75 12.77
N MET A 125 8.33 -14.25 13.81
CA MET A 125 7.98 -15.06 14.96
C MET A 125 6.81 -16.00 14.68
N ASN A 126 6.89 -17.19 15.26
CA ASN A 126 5.81 -18.17 15.25
C ASN A 126 4.61 -17.62 16.05
N SER A 127 3.39 -17.95 15.62
CA SER A 127 2.13 -17.46 16.22
C SER A 127 1.98 -17.76 17.71
N MET A 128 2.81 -18.64 18.27
CA MET A 128 2.74 -19.07 19.66
C MET A 128 3.60 -18.25 20.62
N ASP A 129 4.63 -17.51 20.20
CA ASP A 129 5.48 -16.76 21.15
C ASP A 129 5.65 -15.29 20.74
N THR A 130 5.81 -14.45 21.75
CA THR A 130 6.06 -13.01 21.62
C THR A 130 7.56 -12.72 21.79
N PRO A 131 8.11 -11.65 21.18
CA PRO A 131 9.57 -11.40 21.11
C PRO A 131 10.29 -11.30 22.45
N LEU A 132 9.53 -11.15 23.54
CA LEU A 132 10.04 -11.08 24.89
C LEU A 132 10.21 -12.46 25.54
N GLY A 133 9.88 -13.55 24.82
CA GLY A 133 9.87 -14.93 25.33
C GLY A 133 8.82 -15.12 26.42
N THR A 134 7.66 -14.48 26.26
CA THR A 134 6.68 -14.32 27.34
C THR A 134 6.00 -15.64 27.66
N LEU A 135 5.75 -16.50 26.67
CA LEU A 135 5.13 -17.81 26.90
C LEU A 135 6.04 -18.68 27.78
N ASN A 136 7.32 -18.83 27.43
CA ASN A 136 8.25 -19.63 28.23
C ASN A 136 8.37 -19.14 29.67
N LYS A 137 8.30 -17.83 29.90
CA LYS A 137 8.31 -17.25 31.25
C LYS A 137 7.01 -17.54 32.00
N GLN A 138 5.88 -17.52 31.32
CA GLN A 138 4.58 -17.88 31.89
C GLN A 138 4.56 -19.37 32.27
N LEU A 139 4.98 -20.25 31.37
CA LEU A 139 5.02 -21.69 31.62
C LEU A 139 5.88 -22.04 32.84
N LYS A 140 7.09 -21.46 32.92
CA LYS A 140 7.97 -21.61 34.10
C LYS A 140 7.33 -21.13 35.40
N LYS A 141 6.50 -20.08 35.35
CA LYS A 141 5.76 -19.60 36.53
C LYS A 141 4.63 -20.55 36.91
N GLN A 142 3.92 -21.14 35.94
CA GLN A 142 2.90 -22.17 36.19
C GLN A 142 3.53 -23.40 36.84
N GLU A 143 4.67 -23.86 36.33
CA GLU A 143 5.44 -24.97 36.89
C GLU A 143 5.88 -24.68 38.32
N ALA A 144 6.44 -23.49 38.57
CA ALA A 144 6.91 -23.08 39.89
C ALA A 144 5.77 -22.94 40.91
N MET A 145 4.60 -22.43 40.50
CA MET A 145 3.43 -22.29 41.37
C MET A 145 2.58 -23.56 41.44
N GLN A 146 2.86 -24.55 40.58
CA GLN A 146 2.05 -25.75 40.38
C GLN A 146 0.57 -25.43 40.11
N THR A 147 0.30 -24.31 39.44
CA THR A 147 -1.05 -23.88 39.08
C THR A 147 -1.22 -23.89 37.56
N PRO A 148 -2.35 -24.39 37.03
CA PRO A 148 -2.59 -24.40 35.59
C PRO A 148 -2.82 -22.99 35.02
N TYR A 149 -3.13 -21.99 35.86
CA TYR A 149 -3.38 -20.62 35.46
C TYR A 149 -2.35 -19.64 36.05
N ILE A 150 -2.25 -18.45 35.45
CA ILE A 150 -1.45 -17.31 35.94
C ILE A 150 -2.35 -16.09 35.98
N ILE A 151 -2.35 -15.39 37.11
CA ILE A 151 -3.02 -14.10 37.24
C ILE A 151 -2.04 -13.01 36.81
N LEU A 152 -2.35 -12.34 35.69
CA LEU A 152 -1.59 -11.19 35.21
C LEU A 152 -2.24 -9.90 35.75
N SER A 153 -1.83 -9.46 36.95
CA SER A 153 -2.29 -8.18 37.49
C SER A 153 -1.53 -7.03 36.80
N GLY A 154 -2.21 -6.28 35.94
CA GLY A 154 -1.69 -5.03 35.38
C GLY A 154 -1.94 -3.87 36.33
N SER A 155 -0.91 -3.10 36.68
CA SER A 155 -1.11 -1.82 37.37
C SER A 155 -1.83 -0.85 36.44
N GLY A 156 -3.13 -0.65 36.65
CA GLY A 156 -3.92 0.36 35.95
C GLY A 156 -5.15 -0.18 35.23
N ARG A 157 -6.13 -0.61 36.03
CA ARG A 157 -7.60 -0.51 35.86
C ARG A 157 -8.27 -1.73 36.51
N ASP A 158 -9.23 -1.42 37.35
CA ASP A 158 -10.00 -2.37 38.15
C ASP A 158 -10.62 -3.50 37.33
N THR A 159 -10.47 -4.70 37.89
CA THR A 159 -11.41 -5.83 37.86
C THR A 159 -12.32 -5.99 36.64
N GLY A 160 -11.78 -6.65 35.62
CA GLY A 160 -12.55 -7.51 34.72
C GLY A 160 -11.89 -8.87 34.67
N PHE A 161 -12.39 -9.84 35.45
CA PHE A 161 -11.94 -11.22 35.38
C PHE A 161 -12.27 -11.78 33.99
N VAL A 162 -11.26 -11.90 33.12
CA VAL A 162 -11.36 -12.69 31.90
C VAL A 162 -10.68 -14.02 32.17
N CYS A 163 -11.47 -14.99 32.61
CA CYS A 163 -11.03 -16.37 32.73
C CYS A 163 -10.97 -16.95 31.31
N PHE A 164 -9.76 -17.07 30.76
CA PHE A 164 -9.56 -17.89 29.56
C PHE A 164 -9.36 -19.33 30.04
N LEU A 165 -10.44 -20.11 29.96
CA LEU A 165 -10.37 -21.56 30.07
C LEU A 165 -9.64 -22.07 28.82
N MET A 166 -8.52 -22.77 29.02
CA MET A 166 -7.76 -23.40 27.95
C MET A 166 -8.13 -24.89 28.01
N GLU A 167 -9.01 -25.31 27.10
CA GLU A 167 -9.27 -26.74 26.79
C GLU A 167 -8.07 -27.36 26.06
#